data_AF-A0A401TGD4-F1
#
_entry.id   AF-A0A401TGD4-F1
#
_cell.length_a   1.000
_cell.length_b   1.000
_cell.length_c   1.000
_cell.angle_alpha   90.00
_cell.angle_beta   90.00
_cell.angle_gamma   90.00
#
_symmetry.space_group_name_H-M   'P 1'
#
loop_
_entity.id
_entity.type
_entity.pdbx_description
1 polymer ?
#
loop_
_entity_poly.entity_id
_entity_poly.type
_entity_poly.pdbx_seq_one_letter_code
_entity_poly.pdbx_strand_id
1 'polypeptide(L)'
;MADNMGEGEPYMCEERVQKDVKVRADLQAKPLVDPEEVRFRDGCCYRHPTEGLKAAYAVVRQTSERFEEVLTGKVTGKESAQLAELQAIIAALEGKRVNIYTDSACVLGAIQVELSQWIRAGFLTAAKIPIKHEKDVKRLVEALMKPAEVAVVKCRGHD
;
A
#
# COMPACT_ATOMS: atom_id res chain seq x y z
N MET A 1 7.23 44.34 28.63
CA MET A 1 6.53 43.05 28.44
C MET A 1 6.95 42.49 27.08
N ALA A 2 8.18 41.99 26.98
CA ALA A 2 8.69 41.38 25.75
C ALA A 2 9.64 40.22 26.08
N ASP A 3 9.34 39.47 27.13
CA ASP A 3 10.24 38.43 27.68
C ASP A 3 9.90 37.00 27.23
N ASN A 4 8.97 36.81 26.28
CA ASN A 4 8.55 35.46 25.85
C ASN A 4 8.87 35.13 24.38
N MET A 5 9.71 35.91 23.68
CA MET A 5 10.14 35.61 22.30
C MET A 5 11.24 34.53 22.23
N GLY A 6 11.12 33.47 23.02
CA GLY A 6 12.07 32.35 23.05
C GLY A 6 11.51 31.06 23.67
N GLU A 7 10.32 31.10 24.27
CA GLU A 7 9.64 29.91 24.80
C GLU A 7 8.73 29.31 23.73
N GLY A 8 9.35 28.69 22.72
CA GLY A 8 8.64 27.90 21.72
C GLY A 8 9.52 26.75 21.28
N GLU A 9 8.98 25.53 21.33
CA GLU A 9 9.62 24.36 20.73
C GLU A 9 10.08 24.69 19.30
N PRO A 10 11.34 24.38 18.92
CA PRO A 10 11.85 24.65 17.58
C PRO A 10 10.92 24.06 16.52
N TYR A 11 10.51 24.87 15.55
CA TYR A 11 9.66 24.40 14.45
C TYR A 11 10.49 23.52 13.49
N MET A 12 10.49 22.22 13.72
CA MET A 12 11.17 21.23 12.87
C MET A 12 10.28 20.84 11.68
N CYS A 13 10.31 21.65 10.62
CA CYS A 13 9.51 21.44 9.39
C CYS A 13 9.62 20.00 8.86
N GLU A 14 10.84 19.46 8.80
CA GLU A 14 11.14 18.18 8.16
C GLU A 14 10.54 17.01 8.93
N GLU A 15 10.69 16.98 10.25
CA GLU A 15 10.11 15.94 11.11
C GLU A 15 8.58 15.95 11.08
N ARG A 16 7.99 17.14 11.03
CA ARG A 16 6.54 17.32 10.88
C ARG A 16 6.05 16.80 9.54
N VAL A 17 6.71 17.15 8.44
CA VAL A 17 6.37 16.65 7.10
C VAL A 17 6.53 15.12 7.05
N GLN A 18 7.57 14.54 7.65
CA GLN A 18 7.72 13.07 7.68
C GLN A 18 6.61 12.37 8.50
N LYS A 19 6.18 12.96 9.62
CA LYS A 19 5.05 12.45 10.43
C LYS A 19 3.71 12.64 9.71
N ASP A 20 3.53 13.74 8.99
CA ASP A 20 2.26 14.09 8.34
C ASP A 20 2.07 13.43 6.95
N VAL A 21 3.15 12.97 6.32
CA VAL A 21 3.12 12.40 4.97
C VAL A 21 2.95 10.88 4.98
N LYS A 22 3.37 10.18 6.04
CA LYS A 22 3.23 8.73 6.11
C LYS A 22 1.94 8.31 6.81
N VAL A 23 1.31 7.26 6.29
CA VAL A 23 0.17 6.60 6.95
C VAL A 23 0.59 5.94 8.27
N ARG A 24 1.84 5.48 8.32
CA ARG A 24 2.44 4.73 9.42
C ARG A 24 3.93 5.07 9.51
N ALA A 25 4.42 5.38 10.70
CA ALA A 25 5.78 5.92 10.89
C ALA A 25 6.88 4.95 10.46
N ASP A 26 6.72 3.66 10.77
CA ASP A 26 7.64 2.56 10.46
C ASP A 26 7.42 1.93 9.08
N LEU A 27 6.53 2.49 8.24
CA LEU A 27 6.41 2.07 6.84
C LEU A 27 7.68 2.43 6.07
N GLN A 28 8.32 1.40 5.50
CA GLN A 28 9.57 1.55 4.74
C GLN A 28 9.37 1.28 3.24
N ALA A 29 10.14 1.99 2.42
CA ALA A 29 10.27 1.71 0.98
C ALA A 29 11.49 0.83 0.65
N LYS A 30 12.34 0.55 1.65
CA LYS A 30 13.50 -0.33 1.56
C LYS A 30 13.22 -1.60 2.37
N PRO A 31 13.77 -2.77 1.96
CA PRO A 31 13.59 -4.02 2.69
C PRO A 31 14.02 -3.90 4.15
N LEU A 32 13.23 -4.49 5.05
CA LEU A 32 13.61 -4.68 6.45
C LEU A 32 14.82 -5.61 6.56
N VAL A 33 15.63 -5.39 7.60
CA VAL A 33 16.66 -6.34 8.02
C VAL A 33 15.96 -7.50 8.75
N ASP A 34 16.32 -8.72 8.37
CA ASP A 34 15.79 -9.98 8.91
C ASP A 34 14.25 -10.02 8.99
N PRO A 35 13.53 -9.94 7.86
CA PRO A 35 12.06 -10.07 7.86
C PRO A 35 11.65 -11.49 8.30
N GLU A 36 10.52 -11.61 8.99
CA GLU A 36 9.92 -12.93 9.28
C GLU A 36 9.34 -13.58 8.02
N GLU A 37 8.88 -12.76 7.07
CA GLU A 37 8.34 -13.25 5.80
C GLU A 37 8.67 -12.30 4.65
N VAL A 38 8.95 -12.89 3.49
CA VAL A 38 9.08 -12.17 2.21
C VAL A 38 7.94 -12.60 1.31
N ARG A 39 7.13 -11.63 0.88
CA ARG A 39 5.97 -11.85 0.02
C ARG A 39 6.13 -11.11 -1.30
N PHE A 40 5.66 -11.72 -2.36
CA PHE A 40 5.53 -11.12 -3.68
C PHE A 40 4.07 -11.12 -4.06
N ARG A 41 3.67 -10.09 -4.79
CA ARG A 41 2.29 -9.91 -5.19
C ARG A 41 2.19 -9.31 -6.57
N ASP A 42 1.13 -9.69 -7.26
CA ASP A 42 0.80 -9.18 -8.60
C ASP A 42 -0.73 -9.18 -8.76
N GLY A 43 -1.24 -8.20 -9.48
CA GLY A 43 -2.63 -8.06 -9.87
C GLY A 43 -2.76 -7.87 -11.37
N CYS A 44 -3.37 -8.83 -12.05
CA CYS A 44 -3.52 -8.80 -13.49
C CYS A 44 -4.97 -8.52 -13.91
N CYS A 45 -5.13 -7.98 -15.11
CA CYS A 45 -6.42 -7.85 -15.77
C CYS A 45 -6.26 -8.10 -17.26
N TYR A 46 -7.14 -8.91 -17.83
CA TYR A 46 -7.15 -9.19 -19.26
C TYR A 46 -8.57 -9.09 -19.82
N ARG A 47 -8.68 -8.81 -21.11
CA ARG A 47 -9.97 -8.80 -21.81
C ARG A 47 -10.23 -10.16 -22.44
N HIS A 48 -11.16 -10.91 -21.85
CA HIS A 48 -11.64 -12.15 -22.43
C HIS A 48 -12.45 -11.86 -23.70
N PRO A 49 -12.29 -12.66 -24.78
CA PRO A 49 -12.97 -12.43 -26.05
C PRO A 49 -14.51 -12.37 -25.95
N THR A 50 -15.10 -13.14 -25.03
CA THR A 50 -16.57 -13.27 -24.89
C THR A 50 -17.11 -12.80 -23.55
N GLU A 51 -16.29 -12.74 -22.51
CA GLU A 51 -16.74 -12.51 -21.13
C GLU A 51 -16.35 -11.11 -20.62
N GLY A 52 -15.73 -10.28 -21.46
CA GLY A 52 -15.29 -8.95 -21.07
C GLY A 52 -14.04 -8.96 -20.21
N LEU A 53 -13.89 -7.97 -19.32
CA LEU A 53 -12.70 -7.86 -18.47
C LEU A 53 -12.73 -8.92 -17.38
N LYS A 54 -11.62 -9.64 -17.20
CA LYS A 54 -11.37 -10.53 -16.07
C LYS A 54 -10.13 -10.05 -15.35
N ALA A 55 -10.23 -9.90 -14.04
CA ALA A 55 -9.11 -9.49 -13.20
C ALA A 55 -8.92 -10.47 -12.04
N ALA A 56 -7.67 -10.72 -11.68
CA ALA A 56 -7.29 -11.63 -10.62
C ALA A 56 -6.01 -11.13 -9.96
N TYR A 57 -5.73 -11.64 -8.77
CA TYR A 57 -4.56 -11.27 -8.02
C TYR A 57 -4.01 -12.46 -7.25
N ALA A 58 -2.71 -12.42 -6.98
CA ALA A 58 -2.01 -13.46 -6.26
C ALA A 58 -1.02 -12.86 -5.26
N VAL A 59 -0.83 -13.58 -4.16
CA VAL A 59 0.22 -13.36 -3.18
C VAL A 59 0.96 -14.66 -2.98
N VAL A 60 2.28 -14.63 -3.12
CA VAL A 60 3.16 -15.77 -2.89
C VAL A 60 4.19 -15.40 -1.82
N ARG A 61 4.61 -16.37 -1.02
CA ARG A 61 5.70 -16.21 -0.06
C ARG A 61 6.95 -16.93 -0.56
N GLN A 62 8.11 -16.34 -0.31
CA GLN A 62 9.39 -16.96 -0.57
C GLN A 62 9.82 -17.77 0.67
N THR A 63 10.09 -19.05 0.49
CA THR A 63 10.77 -19.91 1.47
C THR A 63 12.21 -20.17 1.02
N SER A 64 12.99 -20.91 1.82
CA SER A 64 14.37 -21.27 1.49
C SER A 64 14.50 -22.09 0.20
N GLU A 65 13.44 -22.81 -0.20
CA GLU A 65 13.49 -23.77 -1.30
C GLU A 65 12.63 -23.37 -2.50
N ARG A 66 11.54 -22.62 -2.29
CA ARG A 66 10.55 -22.33 -3.34
C ARG A 66 9.68 -21.11 -3.01
N PHE A 67 8.84 -20.75 -3.99
CA PHE A 67 7.68 -19.90 -3.76
C PHE A 67 6.46 -20.74 -3.41
N GLU A 68 5.68 -20.29 -2.44
CA GLU A 68 4.44 -20.95 -2.04
C GLU A 68 3.28 -19.97 -2.17
N GLU A 69 2.17 -20.43 -2.72
CA GLU A 69 0.94 -19.65 -2.79
C GLU A 69 0.44 -19.35 -1.38
N VAL A 70 0.23 -18.06 -1.08
CA VAL A 70 -0.43 -17.62 0.15
C VAL A 70 -1.91 -17.48 -0.11
N LEU A 71 -2.26 -16.77 -1.19
CA LEU A 71 -3.65 -16.51 -1.57
C LEU A 71 -3.75 -16.12 -3.03
N THR A 72 -4.80 -16.61 -3.69
CA THR A 72 -5.26 -16.14 -4.99
C THR A 72 -6.71 -15.69 -4.91
N GLY A 73 -7.08 -14.71 -5.72
CA GLY A 73 -8.44 -14.16 -5.72
C GLY A 73 -8.85 -13.61 -7.08
N LYS A 74 -10.14 -13.68 -7.37
CA LYS A 74 -10.75 -13.00 -8.52
C LYS A 74 -11.31 -11.66 -8.09
N VAL A 75 -11.12 -10.64 -8.91
CA VAL A 75 -11.79 -9.35 -8.75
C VAL A 75 -13.13 -9.44 -9.46
N THR A 76 -14.21 -8.98 -8.81
CA THR A 76 -15.57 -9.02 -9.38
C THR A 76 -16.23 -7.64 -9.40
N GLY A 77 -17.01 -7.38 -10.46
CA GLY A 77 -17.91 -6.23 -10.60
C GLY A 77 -17.26 -4.93 -11.07
N LYS A 78 -15.94 -4.77 -10.89
CA LYS A 78 -15.14 -3.62 -11.38
C LYS A 78 -13.74 -4.06 -11.81
N GLU A 79 -13.68 -5.07 -12.68
CA GLU A 79 -12.45 -5.71 -13.13
C GLU A 79 -11.50 -4.69 -13.76
N SER A 80 -10.33 -4.53 -13.13
CA SER A 80 -9.26 -3.66 -13.62
C SER A 80 -7.93 -4.08 -12.99
N ALA A 81 -6.82 -3.82 -13.69
CA ALA A 81 -5.49 -4.13 -13.17
C ALA A 81 -5.20 -3.35 -11.88
N GLN A 82 -5.57 -2.07 -11.83
CA GLN A 82 -5.40 -1.23 -10.62
C GLN A 82 -6.13 -1.79 -9.40
N LEU A 83 -7.35 -2.31 -9.57
CA LEU A 83 -8.11 -2.89 -8.47
C LEU A 83 -7.55 -4.26 -8.05
N ALA A 84 -7.15 -5.10 -9.00
CA ALA A 84 -6.45 -6.35 -8.70
C ALA A 84 -5.16 -6.10 -7.90
N GLU A 85 -4.39 -5.11 -8.31
CA GLU A 85 -3.20 -4.65 -7.62
C GLU A 85 -3.52 -4.15 -6.19
N LEU A 86 -4.57 -3.35 -6.04
CA LEU A 86 -4.97 -2.87 -4.72
C LEU A 86 -5.42 -4.03 -3.81
N GLN A 87 -6.13 -5.01 -4.35
CA GLN A 87 -6.60 -6.15 -3.57
C GLN A 87 -5.49 -7.11 -3.17
N ALA A 88 -4.50 -7.35 -4.04
CA ALA A 88 -3.37 -8.18 -3.66
C ALA A 88 -2.51 -7.54 -2.57
N ILE A 89 -2.41 -6.20 -2.47
CA ILE A 89 -1.59 -5.59 -1.41
C ILE A 89 -2.31 -5.67 -0.07
N ILE A 90 -3.63 -5.49 -0.08
CA ILE A 90 -4.47 -5.72 1.09
C ILE A 90 -4.31 -7.15 1.59
N ALA A 91 -4.29 -8.14 0.70
CA ALA A 91 -4.10 -9.55 1.04
C ALA A 91 -2.68 -9.87 1.54
N ALA A 92 -1.66 -9.16 1.07
CA ALA A 92 -0.28 -9.39 1.49
C ALA A 92 0.04 -8.82 2.89
N LEU A 93 -0.77 -7.89 3.40
CA LEU A 93 -0.57 -7.19 4.68
C LEU A 93 -1.20 -7.96 5.85
N GLU A 94 -0.52 -9.00 6.35
CA GLU A 94 -0.95 -9.76 7.54
C GLU A 94 0.13 -9.77 8.63
N GLY A 95 -0.30 -10.04 9.88
CA GLY A 95 0.34 -9.72 11.16
C GLY A 95 1.73 -10.29 11.48
N LYS A 96 2.72 -10.06 10.61
CA LYS A 96 4.14 -10.43 10.78
C LYS A 96 5.04 -9.25 10.45
N ARG A 97 6.35 -9.34 10.73
CA ARG A 97 7.36 -8.44 10.13
C ARG A 97 7.63 -8.85 8.68
N VAL A 98 7.13 -8.08 7.72
CA VAL A 98 7.04 -8.53 6.32
C VAL A 98 7.65 -7.55 5.32
N ASN A 99 8.43 -8.10 4.39
CA ASN A 99 8.81 -7.41 3.15
C ASN A 99 7.83 -7.81 2.04
N ILE A 100 7.11 -6.85 1.49
CA ILE A 100 6.16 -7.07 0.38
C ILE A 100 6.73 -6.43 -0.88
N TYR A 101 7.02 -7.26 -1.87
CA TYR A 101 7.51 -6.83 -3.17
C TYR A 101 6.35 -6.67 -4.15
N THR A 102 6.34 -5.53 -4.84
CA THR A 102 5.37 -5.22 -5.90
C THR A 102 6.08 -4.56 -7.07
N ASP A 103 5.67 -4.90 -8.28
CA ASP A 103 6.10 -4.24 -9.50
C ASP A 103 5.17 -3.07 -9.89
N SER A 104 4.03 -2.92 -9.22
CA SER A 104 3.09 -1.84 -9.46
C SER A 104 3.56 -0.51 -8.85
N ALA A 105 3.98 0.42 -9.71
CA ALA A 105 4.28 1.79 -9.31
C ALA A 105 3.04 2.52 -8.75
N CYS A 106 1.84 2.14 -9.22
CA CYS A 106 0.58 2.70 -8.75
C CYS A 106 0.33 2.36 -7.27
N VAL A 107 0.54 1.11 -6.87
CA VAL A 107 0.37 0.70 -5.46
C VAL A 107 1.41 1.35 -4.56
N LEU A 108 2.66 1.42 -5.03
CA LEU A 108 3.73 2.06 -4.26
C LEU A 108 3.45 3.55 -4.04
N GLY A 109 3.04 4.28 -5.08
CA GLY A 109 2.67 5.69 -4.98
C GLY A 109 1.48 5.90 -4.03
N ALA A 110 0.45 5.06 -4.15
CA ALA A 110 -0.69 5.10 -3.26
C ALA A 110 -0.28 4.96 -1.79
N ILE A 111 0.52 3.94 -1.47
CA ILE A 111 0.91 3.63 -0.09
C ILE A 111 1.87 4.66 0.50
N GLN A 112 2.88 5.08 -0.26
CA GLN A 112 3.96 5.92 0.25
C GLN A 112 3.58 7.41 0.28
N VAL A 113 2.63 7.85 -0.55
CA VAL A 113 2.34 9.28 -0.75
C VAL A 113 0.86 9.61 -0.65
N GLU A 114 -0.01 8.93 -1.41
CA GLU A 114 -1.39 9.40 -1.62
C GLU A 114 -2.31 9.08 -0.44
N LEU A 115 -2.13 7.93 0.23
CA LEU A 115 -3.01 7.49 1.32
C LEU A 115 -3.13 8.52 2.44
N SER A 116 -2.03 9.12 2.89
CA SER A 116 -2.07 10.13 3.96
C SER A 116 -2.83 11.39 3.54
N GLN A 117 -2.80 11.73 2.25
CA GLN A 117 -3.56 12.85 1.69
C GLN A 117 -5.05 12.50 1.64
N TRP A 118 -5.40 11.30 1.19
CA TRP A 118 -6.80 10.85 1.15
C TRP A 118 -7.40 10.74 2.56
N ILE A 119 -6.65 10.23 3.55
CA ILE A 119 -7.11 10.19 4.94
C ILE A 119 -7.42 11.62 5.43
N ARG A 120 -6.51 12.58 5.22
CA ARG A 120 -6.72 14.00 5.61
C ARG A 120 -7.90 14.63 4.89
N ALA A 121 -8.11 14.29 3.62
CA ALA A 121 -9.22 14.77 2.81
C ALA A 121 -10.55 14.05 3.09
N GLY A 122 -10.59 13.08 4.02
CA GLY A 122 -11.79 12.28 4.30
C GLY A 122 -12.21 11.37 3.15
N PHE A 123 -11.25 10.94 2.33
CA PHE A 123 -11.43 10.16 1.10
C PHE A 123 -12.29 10.86 0.03
N LEU A 124 -12.22 12.19 -0.01
CA LEU A 124 -12.87 13.02 -1.02
C LEU A 124 -11.85 13.65 -1.96
N THR A 125 -12.27 13.86 -3.20
CA THR A 125 -11.56 14.68 -4.19
C THR A 125 -11.80 16.18 -3.93
N ALA A 126 -11.06 17.04 -4.61
CA ALA A 126 -11.26 18.50 -4.55
C ALA A 126 -12.69 18.95 -4.94
N ALA A 127 -13.38 18.17 -5.78
CA ALA A 127 -14.77 18.39 -6.15
C ALA A 127 -15.78 17.90 -5.09
N LYS A 128 -15.31 17.48 -3.90
CA LYS A 128 -16.11 16.94 -2.78
C LYS A 128 -16.88 15.66 -3.10
N ILE A 129 -16.45 14.93 -4.12
CA ILE A 129 -16.96 13.58 -4.41
C ILE A 129 -15.98 12.51 -3.92
N PRO A 130 -16.46 11.29 -3.60
CA PRO A 130 -15.60 10.19 -3.20
C PRO A 130 -14.47 9.88 -4.18
N ILE A 131 -13.30 9.49 -3.66
CA ILE A 131 -12.21 8.98 -4.49
C ILE A 131 -12.60 7.66 -5.16
N LYS A 132 -11.93 7.35 -6.27
CA LYS A 132 -12.11 6.06 -6.94
C LYS A 132 -11.67 4.92 -6.00
N HIS A 133 -12.44 3.83 -5.98
CA HIS A 133 -12.17 2.65 -5.14
C HIS A 133 -12.07 2.95 -3.63
N GLU A 134 -12.77 3.98 -3.12
CA GLU A 134 -12.77 4.39 -1.71
C GLU A 134 -12.83 3.22 -0.72
N LYS A 135 -13.71 2.24 -0.96
CA LYS A 135 -13.87 1.06 -0.10
C LYS A 135 -12.58 0.24 0.03
N ASP A 136 -11.90 -0.04 -1.08
CA ASP A 136 -10.66 -0.80 -1.10
C ASP A 136 -9.50 0.03 -0.52
N VAL A 137 -9.49 1.34 -0.78
CA VAL A 137 -8.50 2.25 -0.19
C VAL A 137 -8.63 2.30 1.34
N LYS A 138 -9.85 2.37 1.88
CA LYS A 138 -10.09 2.28 3.34
C LYS A 138 -9.61 0.94 3.92
N ARG A 139 -9.92 -0.17 3.24
CA ARG A 139 -9.43 -1.50 3.62
C ARG A 139 -7.91 -1.60 3.58
N LEU A 140 -7.24 -0.91 2.66
CA LEU A 140 -5.78 -0.83 2.61
C LEU A 140 -5.22 -0.10 3.84
N VAL A 141 -5.82 1.01 4.24
CA VAL A 141 -5.41 1.72 5.47
C VAL A 141 -5.53 0.81 6.70
N GLU A 142 -6.63 0.08 6.83
CA GLU A 142 -6.82 -0.90 7.90
C GLU A 142 -5.79 -2.04 7.83
N ALA A 143 -5.55 -2.58 6.63
CA ALA A 143 -4.60 -3.67 6.42
C ALA A 143 -3.16 -3.27 6.74
N LEU A 144 -2.75 -2.03 6.43
CA LEU A 144 -1.41 -1.51 6.74
C LEU A 144 -1.10 -1.50 8.25
N MET A 145 -2.12 -1.51 9.09
CA MET A 145 -1.97 -1.56 10.55
C MET A 145 -1.82 -3.00 11.10
N LYS A 146 -2.03 -4.03 10.26
CA LYS A 146 -1.95 -5.43 10.72
C LYS A 146 -0.52 -5.93 10.96
N PRO A 147 0.46 -5.73 10.05
CA PRO A 147 1.83 -6.19 10.25
C PRO A 147 2.50 -5.55 11.47
N ALA A 148 3.41 -6.27 12.14
CA ALA A 148 4.20 -5.70 13.23
C ALA A 148 5.21 -4.66 12.72
N GLU A 149 5.84 -4.93 11.58
CA GLU A 149 6.65 -3.99 10.78
C GLU A 149 6.42 -4.31 9.31
N VAL A 150 6.48 -3.31 8.43
CA VAL A 150 6.27 -3.54 7.00
C VAL A 150 7.16 -2.67 6.12
N ALA A 151 7.78 -3.32 5.14
CA ALA A 151 8.35 -2.65 3.98
C ALA A 151 7.56 -3.00 2.72
N VAL A 152 7.19 -2.00 1.93
CA VAL A 152 6.61 -2.18 0.59
C VAL A 152 7.66 -1.73 -0.42
N VAL A 153 8.21 -2.69 -1.16
CA VAL A 153 9.42 -2.50 -1.96
C VAL A 153 9.09 -2.66 -3.45
N LYS A 154 9.57 -1.71 -4.26
CA LYS A 154 9.48 -1.82 -5.71
C LYS A 154 10.43 -2.91 -6.22
N CYS A 155 9.92 -3.88 -6.96
CA CYS A 155 10.73 -4.75 -7.80
C CYS A 155 10.54 -4.40 -9.28
N ARG A 156 11.44 -4.85 -10.15
CA ARG A 156 11.19 -4.80 -11.59
C ARG A 156 10.02 -5.75 -11.91
N GLY A 157 9.17 -5.33 -12.85
CA GLY A 157 8.14 -6.21 -13.41
C GLY A 157 8.78 -7.18 -14.41
N HIS A 158 7.95 -7.86 -15.18
CA HIS A 158 8.41 -8.75 -16.24
C HIS A 158 9.05 -7.97 -17.39
N ASP A 159 10.14 -8.52 -17.97
CA ASP A 159 10.82 -8.02 -19.17
C ASP A 159 10.05 -8.38 -20.45
#